data_AF-A0A1E7YXL0-F1
#
_entry.id   AF-A0A1E7YXL0-F1
#
_cell.length_a   1.000
_cell.length_b   1.000
_cell.length_c   1.000
_cell.angle_alpha   90.00
_cell.angle_beta   90.00
_cell.angle_gamma   90.00
#
_symmetry.space_group_name_H-M   'P 1'
#
loop_
_entity.id
_entity.type
_entity.pdbx_description
1 polymer ?
#
loop_
_entity_poly.entity_id
_entity_poly.type
_entity_poly.pdbx_seq_one_letter_code
_entity_poly.pdbx_strand_id
1 'polypeptide(L)'
;MDIQQIIDTAAKRQSVSQATLAKMVGVKPSSLSNLRTGKGELSDDTYVRLAELAGIDPALVIIEKHERKAGVEGRKVWERLRHALAKSGSVLAVAAIPTVHQLPVNELQITQAQNALPAIGIMRR
;
A
#
# COMPACT_ATOMS: atom_id res chain seq x y z
N MET A 1 17.23 -5.97 1.18
CA MET A 1 16.85 -5.70 -0.23
C MET A 1 16.91 -4.21 -0.39
N ASP A 2 17.52 -3.68 -1.45
CA ASP A 2 17.71 -2.22 -1.51
C ASP A 2 16.35 -1.50 -1.67
N ILE A 3 16.24 -0.29 -1.10
CA ILE A 3 15.00 0.48 -1.11
C ILE A 3 14.54 0.80 -2.54
N GLN A 4 15.48 0.96 -3.47
CA GLN A 4 15.21 1.12 -4.89
C GLN A 4 14.47 -0.09 -5.46
N GLN A 5 14.92 -1.29 -5.11
CA GLN A 5 14.30 -2.54 -5.56
C GLN A 5 12.90 -2.71 -4.97
N ILE A 6 12.66 -2.28 -3.72
CA ILE A 6 11.33 -2.31 -3.10
C ILE A 6 10.37 -1.40 -3.88
N ILE A 7 10.82 -0.17 -4.18
CA ILE A 7 10.04 0.81 -4.95
C ILE A 7 9.74 0.32 -6.37
N ASP A 8 10.73 -0.26 -7.06
CA ASP A 8 10.55 -0.79 -8.41
C ASP A 8 9.65 -2.03 -8.41
N THR A 9 9.75 -2.88 -7.39
CA THR A 9 8.90 -4.07 -7.23
C THR A 9 7.45 -3.66 -6.95
N ALA A 10 7.22 -2.68 -6.08
CA ALA A 10 5.89 -2.13 -5.80
C ALA A 10 5.27 -1.53 -7.07
N ALA A 11 6.02 -0.72 -7.83
CA ALA A 11 5.53 -0.12 -9.07
C ALA A 11 5.17 -1.19 -10.12
N LYS A 12 6.01 -2.21 -10.30
CA LYS A 12 5.77 -3.32 -11.22
C LYS A 12 4.55 -4.15 -10.83
N ARG A 13 4.41 -4.51 -9.55
CA ARG A 13 3.28 -5.30 -9.07
C ARG A 13 1.95 -4.59 -9.21
N GLN A 14 1.94 -3.29 -8.96
CA GLN A 14 0.73 -2.47 -9.08
C GLN A 14 0.46 -2.03 -10.53
N SER A 15 1.40 -2.26 -11.46
CA SER A 15 1.33 -1.75 -12.84
C SER A 15 1.10 -0.23 -12.92
N VAL A 16 1.67 0.53 -11.97
CA VAL A 16 1.48 1.99 -11.87
C VAL A 16 2.78 2.76 -12.05
N SER A 17 2.66 4.02 -12.46
CA SER A 17 3.79 4.95 -12.49
C SER A 17 4.30 5.25 -11.08
N GLN A 18 5.58 5.62 -10.96
CA GLN A 18 6.18 6.06 -9.68
C GLN A 18 5.44 7.26 -9.04
N ALA A 19 4.91 8.16 -9.87
CA ALA A 19 4.12 9.30 -9.39
C ALA A 19 2.76 8.85 -8.82
N THR A 20 2.15 7.83 -9.42
CA THR A 20 0.92 7.22 -8.91
C THR A 20 1.20 6.43 -7.64
N LEU A 21 2.30 5.68 -7.59
CA LEU A 21 2.74 4.96 -6.40
C LEU A 21 2.92 5.93 -5.22
N ALA A 22 3.60 7.05 -5.43
CA ALA A 22 3.78 8.08 -4.40
C ALA A 22 2.45 8.58 -3.82
N LYS A 23 1.43 8.78 -4.66
CA LYS A 23 0.09 9.16 -4.22
C LYS A 23 -0.58 8.05 -3.39
N MET A 24 -0.41 6.78 -3.79
CA MET A 24 -0.97 5.64 -3.05
C MET A 24 -0.39 5.51 -1.64
N VAL A 25 0.92 5.72 -1.49
CA VAL A 25 1.56 5.75 -0.16
C VAL A 25 1.41 7.08 0.58
N GLY A 26 0.75 8.08 -0.02
CA GLY A 26 0.44 9.36 0.63
C GLY A 26 1.60 10.34 0.72
N VAL A 27 2.61 10.22 -0.16
CA VAL A 27 3.78 11.09 -0.19
C VAL A 27 3.90 11.86 -1.49
N LYS A 28 4.69 12.95 -1.48
CA LYS A 28 4.99 13.70 -2.70
C LYS A 28 5.89 12.86 -3.63
N PRO A 29 5.72 12.91 -4.96
CA PRO A 29 6.60 12.19 -5.90
C PRO A 29 8.08 12.56 -5.74
N SER A 30 8.39 13.81 -5.39
CA SER A 30 9.76 14.26 -5.09
C SER A 30 10.33 13.59 -3.84
N SER A 31 9.53 13.39 -2.80
CA SER A 31 9.92 12.67 -1.57
C SER A 31 10.24 11.20 -1.86
N LEU A 32 9.43 10.54 -2.70
CA LEU A 32 9.70 9.16 -3.12
C LEU A 32 10.98 9.06 -3.97
N SER A 33 11.23 10.04 -4.84
CA SER A 33 12.47 10.12 -5.63
C SER A 33 13.71 10.35 -4.76
N ASN A 34 13.60 11.21 -3.75
CA ASN A 34 14.66 11.45 -2.77
C ASN A 34 14.97 10.20 -1.95
N LEU A 35 13.93 9.46 -1.54
CA LEU A 35 14.10 8.18 -0.88
C LEU A 35 14.84 7.18 -1.78
N ARG A 36 14.44 7.07 -3.05
CA ARG A 36 15.07 6.17 -4.04
C ARG A 36 16.57 6.48 -4.22
N THR A 37 16.93 7.76 -4.24
CA THR A 37 18.33 8.19 -4.39
C THR A 37 19.13 8.17 -3.09
N GLY A 38 18.53 7.75 -1.97
CA GLY A 38 19.18 7.73 -0.65
C GLY A 38 19.38 9.11 -0.04
N LYS A 39 18.78 10.16 -0.63
CA LYS A 39 18.90 11.56 -0.20
C LYS A 39 17.84 11.97 0.83
N GLY A 40 17.02 11.03 1.30
CA GLY A 40 15.97 11.31 2.26
C GLY A 40 15.45 10.05 2.95
N GLU A 41 14.79 10.27 4.08
CA GLU A 41 14.14 9.23 4.88
C GLU A 41 12.65 9.57 4.99
N LEU A 42 11.78 8.57 4.87
CA LEU A 42 10.33 8.71 5.05
C LEU A 42 9.87 8.10 6.39
N SER A 43 8.63 8.36 6.76
CA SER A 43 8.03 7.79 7.97
C SER A 43 7.96 6.26 7.90
N ASP A 44 8.00 5.60 9.05
CA ASP A 44 7.88 4.13 9.14
C ASP A 44 6.58 3.65 8.47
N ASP A 45 5.46 4.37 8.66
CA ASP A 45 4.18 4.10 7.98
C ASP A 45 4.32 4.05 6.45
N THR A 46 5.12 4.94 5.86
CA THR A 46 5.34 4.96 4.42
C THR A 46 6.12 3.73 3.96
N TYR A 47 7.13 3.30 4.73
CA TYR A 47 7.89 2.08 4.45
C TYR A 47 7.03 0.84 4.56
N VAL A 48 6.15 0.76 5.56
CA VAL A 48 5.20 -0.33 5.73
C VAL A 48 4.29 -0.44 4.51
N ARG A 49 3.65 0.66 4.10
CA ARG A 49 2.79 0.67 2.91
C ARG A 49 3.55 0.32 1.63
N LEU A 50 4.79 0.78 1.46
CA LEU A 50 5.62 0.41 0.31
C LEU A 50 5.94 -1.10 0.31
N ALA A 51 6.23 -1.67 1.48
CA ALA A 51 6.50 -3.10 1.63
C ALA A 51 5.26 -3.94 1.31
N GLU A 52 4.08 -3.54 1.81
CA GLU A 52 2.80 -4.17 1.51
C GLU A 52 2.51 -4.16 -0.01
N LEU A 53 2.69 -3.01 -0.66
CA LEU A 53 2.50 -2.89 -2.11
C LEU A 53 3.52 -3.72 -2.91
N ALA A 54 4.73 -3.88 -2.40
CA ALA A 54 5.76 -4.75 -2.96
C ALA A 54 5.53 -6.24 -2.68
N GLY A 55 4.62 -6.59 -1.74
CA GLY A 55 4.43 -7.97 -1.27
C GLY A 55 5.62 -8.50 -0.47
N ILE A 56 6.32 -7.61 0.24
CA ILE A 56 7.45 -7.94 1.12
C ILE A 56 6.99 -7.77 2.56
N ASP A 57 7.50 -8.60 3.47
CA ASP A 57 7.24 -8.45 4.90
C ASP A 57 7.66 -7.04 5.39
N PRO A 58 6.71 -6.21 5.85
CA PRO A 58 7.01 -4.88 6.37
C PRO A 58 7.99 -4.90 7.55
N ALA A 59 7.98 -5.95 8.38
CA ALA A 59 8.88 -6.07 9.52
C ALA A 59 10.35 -6.11 9.08
N LEU A 60 10.65 -6.84 8.00
CA LEU A 60 12.00 -6.91 7.45
C LEU A 60 12.47 -5.56 6.90
N VAL A 61 11.57 -4.82 6.25
CA VAL A 61 11.88 -3.50 5.69
C VAL A 61 12.18 -2.48 6.79
N ILE A 62 11.40 -2.49 7.88
CA ILE A 62 11.61 -1.61 9.04
C ILE A 62 12.88 -1.96 9.79
N ILE A 63 13.18 -3.25 9.96
CA ILE A 63 14.44 -3.68 10.58
C ILE A 63 15.62 -3.23 9.73
N GLU A 64 15.60 -3.44 8.41
CA GLU A 64 16.67 -3.01 7.51
C GLU A 64 16.85 -1.48 7.51
N LYS A 65 15.75 -0.73 7.64
CA LYS A 65 15.78 0.73 7.80
C LYS A 65 16.54 1.13 9.08
N HIS A 66 16.13 0.60 10.24
CA HIS A 66 16.72 0.98 11.52
C HIS A 66 18.13 0.42 11.72
N GLU A 67 18.43 -0.75 11.16
CA GLU A 67 19.77 -1.35 11.16
C GLU A 67 20.80 -0.47 10.45
N ARG A 68 20.42 0.14 9.30
CA ARG A 68 21.29 1.07 8.56
C ARG A 68 21.57 2.36 9.34
N LYS A 69 20.58 2.83 10.09
CA LYS A 69 20.67 4.07 10.88
C LYS A 69 21.36 3.85 12.22
N ALA A 70 21.32 2.63 12.76
CA ALA A 70 21.90 2.31 14.04
C ALA A 70 23.44 2.39 14.02
N GLY A 71 24.00 2.82 15.14
CA GLY A 71 25.43 2.67 15.43
C GLY A 71 25.83 1.21 15.67
N VAL A 72 27.11 0.97 15.94
CA VAL A 72 27.70 -0.38 16.04
C VAL A 72 26.94 -1.31 17.00
N GLU A 73 26.59 -0.84 18.20
CA GLU A 73 25.87 -1.66 19.18
C GLU A 73 24.39 -1.85 18.83
N GLY A 74 23.73 -0.82 18.28
CA GLY A 74 22.33 -0.93 17.85
C GLY A 74 22.17 -1.87 16.66
N ARG A 75 23.14 -1.90 15.74
CA ARG A 75 23.13 -2.82 14.59
C ARG A 75 23.09 -4.28 15.03
N LYS A 76 23.87 -4.66 16.05
CA LYS A 76 23.85 -6.02 16.62
C LYS A 76 22.46 -6.41 17.14
N VAL A 77 21.72 -5.46 17.72
CA VAL A 77 20.34 -5.71 18.20
C VAL A 77 19.41 -5.95 17.02
N TRP A 78 19.48 -5.10 15.99
CA TRP A 78 18.65 -5.25 14.79
C TRP A 78 18.97 -6.52 13.99
N GLU A 79 20.25 -6.90 13.89
CA GLU A 79 20.68 -8.17 13.30
C GLU A 79 20.07 -9.37 14.04
N ARG A 80 20.06 -9.35 15.38
CA ARG A 80 19.43 -10.41 16.19
C ARG A 80 17.93 -10.50 15.94
N LEU A 81 17.24 -9.36 15.83
CA LEU A 81 15.81 -9.33 15.49
C LEU A 81 15.54 -9.89 14.08
N ARG A 82 16.35 -9.52 13.09
CA ARG A 82 16.29 -10.06 11.73
C ARG A 82 16.45 -11.59 11.75
N HIS A 83 17.45 -12.10 12.47
CA HIS A 83 17.69 -13.54 12.57
C HIS A 83 16.59 -14.29 13.33
N ALA A 84 15.99 -13.68 14.35
CA ALA A 84 14.86 -14.25 15.06
C ALA A 84 13.63 -14.40 14.14
N LEU A 85 13.33 -13.37 13.35
CA LEU A 85 12.23 -13.42 12.38
C LEU A 85 12.48 -14.41 11.25
N ALA A 86 13.70 -14.47 10.71
CA ALA A 86 14.07 -15.44 9.67
C ALA A 86 13.91 -16.90 10.14
N LYS A 87 14.17 -17.19 11.42
CA LYS A 87 13.96 -18.52 12.02
C LYS A 87 12.48 -18.83 12.30
N SER A 88 11.64 -17.80 12.32
CA SER A 88 10.20 -17.90 12.57
C SER A 88 9.37 -17.97 11.28
N GLY A 89 10.02 -17.95 10.10
CA GLY A 89 9.41 -17.80 8.77
C GLY A 89 8.60 -18.99 8.27
N SER A 90 7.52 -19.33 8.95
CA SER A 90 6.36 -20.02 8.38
C SER A 90 5.15 -19.12 8.58
N VAL A 91 4.24 -19.06 7.58
CA VAL A 91 2.95 -18.30 7.54
C VAL A 91 3.14 -16.84 7.04
N LEU A 92 2.59 -16.32 5.94
CA LEU A 92 1.65 -16.74 4.90
C LEU A 92 1.94 -15.93 3.61
N ALA A 93 2.18 -16.61 2.50
CA ALA A 93 1.92 -16.02 1.18
C ALA A 93 0.41 -16.11 0.93
N VAL A 94 -0.35 -15.06 1.25
CA VAL A 94 -1.75 -14.96 0.80
C VAL A 94 -1.77 -14.49 -0.65
N ALA A 95 -2.11 -15.46 -1.51
CA ALA A 95 -2.81 -15.37 -2.78
C ALA A 95 -2.39 -14.29 -3.79
N ALA A 96 -1.82 -14.77 -4.90
CA ALA A 96 -2.07 -14.19 -6.21
C ALA A 96 -3.56 -13.89 -6.36
N ILE A 97 -3.92 -12.65 -6.68
CA ILE A 97 -5.23 -12.36 -7.25
C ILE A 97 -5.15 -12.83 -8.71
N PRO A 98 -5.78 -13.94 -9.12
CA PRO A 98 -5.96 -14.20 -10.53
C PRO A 98 -6.86 -13.09 -11.07
N THR A 99 -6.49 -12.56 -12.23
CA THR A 99 -7.25 -11.63 -13.06
C THR A 99 -8.76 -11.95 -13.01
N VAL A 100 -9.53 -11.20 -12.21
CA VAL A 100 -10.99 -11.24 -12.28
C VAL A 100 -11.40 -10.40 -13.47
N HIS A 101 -11.84 -11.14 -14.48
CA HIS A 101 -12.65 -10.76 -15.63
C HIS A 101 -13.58 -9.56 -15.37
N GLN A 102 -13.71 -8.71 -16.39
CA GLN A 102 -14.74 -7.68 -16.50
C GLN A 102 -16.11 -8.23 -16.10
N LEU A 103 -16.75 -7.64 -15.09
CA LEU A 103 -18.17 -7.82 -14.84
C LEU A 103 -18.93 -6.70 -15.57
N PRO A 104 -19.96 -7.02 -16.37
CA PRO A 104 -20.75 -6.02 -17.07
C PRO A 104 -21.49 -5.14 -16.05
N VAL A 105 -21.46 -3.83 -16.30
CA VAL A 105 -22.21 -2.83 -15.54
C VAL A 105 -23.70 -3.15 -15.73
N ASN A 106 -24.30 -3.82 -14.75
CA ASN A 106 -25.74 -3.95 -14.68
C ASN A 106 -26.26 -2.69 -13.99
N GLU A 107 -26.75 -1.75 -14.81
CA GLU A 107 -27.71 -0.75 -14.35
C GLU A 107 -28.93 -1.45 -13.73
N LEU A 108 -29.74 -0.70 -12.96
CA LEU A 108 -30.87 -1.13 -12.10
C LEU A 108 -30.38 -1.50 -10.69
N GLN A 109 -30.60 -0.75 -9.61
CA GLN A 109 -31.78 0.03 -9.25
C GLN A 109 -31.39 1.19 -8.30
N ILE A 110 -31.28 2.41 -8.83
CA ILE A 110 -31.49 3.63 -8.03
C ILE A 110 -32.80 4.25 -8.50
N THR A 111 -33.89 3.60 -8.15
CA THR A 111 -35.23 4.17 -8.23
C THR A 111 -36.03 3.38 -7.22
N GLN A 112 -36.11 3.88 -5.98
CA GLN A 112 -37.24 3.74 -5.04
C GLN A 112 -36.91 4.49 -3.74
N ALA A 113 -36.88 5.83 -3.81
CA ALA A 113 -36.96 6.68 -2.60
C ALA A 113 -37.49 8.10 -2.88
N GLN A 114 -38.30 8.29 -3.94
CA GLN A 114 -38.93 9.59 -4.24
C GLN A 114 -40.44 9.54 -4.52
N ASN A 115 -41.11 8.39 -4.32
CA ASN A 115 -42.57 8.31 -4.35
C ASN A 115 -43.13 8.27 -2.93
N ALA A 116 -43.07 9.41 -2.25
CA ALA A 116 -43.92 9.71 -1.10
C ALA A 116 -44.44 11.14 -1.23
N LEU A 117 -45.24 11.38 -2.28
CA LEU A 117 -46.14 12.52 -2.38
C LEU A 117 -47.56 11.94 -2.55
N PRO A 118 -48.46 12.08 -1.56
CA PRO A 118 -49.85 11.72 -1.76
C PRO A 118 -50.51 12.78 -2.66
N ALA A 119 -51.04 12.33 -3.80
CA ALA A 119 -51.91 13.12 -4.64
C ALA A 119 -53.26 13.35 -3.92
N ILE A 120 -53.60 14.61 -3.66
CA ILE A 120 -54.99 15.02 -3.38
C ILE A 120 -55.39 16.09 -4.39
N GLY A 121 -56.29 15.68 -5.29
CA GLY A 121 -57.53 16.41 -5.56
C GLY A 121 -57.45 17.67 -6.43
N ILE A 122 -57.68 17.48 -7.73
CA ILE A 122 -58.18 18.50 -8.65
C ILE A 122 -59.51 19.06 -8.13
N MET A 123 -59.65 20.39 -8.03
CA MET A 123 -60.92 21.06 -8.33
C MET A 123 -60.65 22.38 -9.05
N ARG A 124 -61.05 22.40 -10.33
CA ARG A 124 -61.39 23.60 -11.09
C ARG A 124 -62.61 24.27 -10.45
N ARG A 125 -62.55 25.59 -10.27
CA ARG A 125 -63.55 26.56 -10.75
C ARG A 125 -62.87 27.91 -10.92
#